data_AF-A0A6U0HSK3-F1
#
_entry.id   AF-A0A6U0HSK3-F1
#
_cell.length_a   1.000
_cell.length_b   1.000
_cell.length_c   1.000
_cell.angle_alpha   90.00
_cell.angle_beta   90.00
_cell.angle_gamma   90.00
#
_symmetry.space_group_name_H-M   'P 1'
#
loop_
_entity.id
_entity.type
_entity.pdbx_description
1 polymer ?
#
loop_
_entity_poly.entity_id
_entity_poly.type
_entity_poly.pdbx_seq_one_letter_code
_entity_poly.pdbx_strand_id
1 'polypeptide(L)'
;MRAERGDGAVDDAVVGGFAVPRTQRLSVYSGHDTSIIALLAVLGVFQGEWPPVASTVVLETWTKEAPANGTVHPHWVDRAAGGADDDAAAAAASGSSSGSSIAPDDDGGAAVRVIVNGRAVELPGCVGQDPMHRGGLCSLDAFRAMTEALVPVDYDGACSSAGKTK
;
A
#
# COMPACT_ATOMS: atom_id res chain seq x y z
N MET A 1 3.17 -40.41 -17.94
CA MET A 1 2.12 -39.40 -17.67
C MET A 1 2.81 -38.17 -17.13
N ARG A 2 2.95 -37.17 -17.99
CA ARG A 2 3.62 -35.89 -17.75
C ARG A 2 2.54 -34.89 -17.36
N ALA A 3 2.61 -34.36 -16.15
CA ALA A 3 1.76 -33.24 -15.76
C ALA A 3 2.47 -31.97 -16.21
N GLU A 4 1.97 -31.37 -17.29
CA GLU A 4 2.40 -30.07 -17.80
C GLU A 4 1.93 -29.01 -16.80
N ARG A 5 2.85 -28.51 -15.96
CA ARG A 5 2.67 -27.28 -15.21
C ARG A 5 2.88 -26.15 -16.22
N GLY A 6 1.81 -25.43 -16.56
CA GLY A 6 1.88 -24.33 -17.51
C GLY A 6 2.80 -23.23 -16.99
N ASP A 7 4.00 -23.15 -17.58
CA ASP A 7 4.89 -22.00 -17.51
C ASP A 7 4.29 -20.86 -18.34
N GLY A 8 3.34 -20.15 -17.74
CA GLY A 8 3.07 -18.78 -18.13
C GLY A 8 4.22 -17.93 -17.62
N ALA A 9 5.25 -17.71 -18.45
CA ALA A 9 6.31 -16.76 -18.17
C ALA A 9 5.66 -15.39 -17.92
N VAL A 10 5.68 -14.95 -16.66
CA VAL A 10 5.27 -13.61 -16.26
C VAL A 10 6.54 -12.81 -16.08
N ASP A 11 6.76 -11.81 -16.93
CA ASP A 11 7.99 -11.02 -16.90
C ASP A 11 8.21 -10.38 -15.52
N ASP A 12 9.42 -10.54 -14.98
CA ASP A 12 9.88 -9.90 -13.74
C ASP A 12 9.75 -8.38 -13.86
N ALA A 13 9.28 -7.72 -12.80
CA ALA A 13 9.23 -6.27 -12.76
C ALA A 13 10.64 -5.73 -12.49
N VAL A 14 11.19 -4.90 -13.37
CA VAL A 14 12.50 -4.27 -13.15
C VAL A 14 12.32 -2.95 -12.42
N VAL A 15 12.80 -2.87 -11.17
CA VAL A 15 12.84 -1.63 -10.39
C VAL A 15 14.30 -1.28 -10.11
N GLY A 16 14.77 -0.13 -10.58
CA GLY A 16 16.14 0.35 -10.36
C GLY A 16 17.24 -0.56 -10.94
N GLY A 17 16.94 -1.33 -11.99
CA GLY A 17 17.89 -2.26 -12.61
C GLY A 17 17.97 -3.65 -11.97
N PHE A 18 17.14 -3.93 -10.96
CA PHE A 18 17.02 -5.25 -10.33
C PHE A 18 15.70 -5.91 -10.76
N ALA A 19 15.76 -7.20 -11.14
CA ALA A 19 14.56 -7.99 -11.42
C ALA A 19 13.88 -8.35 -10.09
N VAL A 20 12.62 -7.91 -9.93
CA VAL A 20 11.77 -8.21 -8.78
C VAL A 20 10.72 -9.23 -9.22
N PRO A 21 10.75 -10.45 -8.66
CA PRO A 21 9.72 -11.45 -8.94
C PRO A 21 8.34 -10.91 -8.57
N ARG A 22 7.31 -11.18 -9.39
CA ARG A 22 5.92 -10.80 -9.06
C ARG A 22 5.38 -11.47 -7.78
N THR A 23 6.15 -12.38 -7.18
CA THR A 23 5.88 -13.01 -5.88
C THR A 23 6.59 -12.33 -4.71
N GLN A 24 7.33 -11.25 -4.93
CA GLN A 24 8.03 -10.52 -3.87
C GLN A 24 7.02 -9.85 -2.93
N ARG A 25 6.96 -10.32 -1.69
CA ARG A 25 6.05 -9.81 -0.64
C ARG A 25 6.75 -8.98 0.43
N LEU A 26 8.08 -9.02 0.48
CA LEU A 26 8.86 -8.32 1.48
C LEU A 26 10.20 -7.88 0.90
N SER A 27 10.46 -6.58 0.89
CA SER A 27 11.76 -6.01 0.55
C SER A 27 12.32 -5.29 1.77
N VAL A 28 13.55 -5.61 2.16
CA VAL A 28 14.21 -5.02 3.33
C VAL A 28 15.42 -4.23 2.85
N TYR A 29 15.46 -2.96 3.22
CA TYR A 29 16.57 -2.04 2.93
C TYR A 29 17.19 -1.61 4.25
N SER A 30 18.52 -1.64 4.31
CA SER A 30 19.28 -1.08 5.43
C SER A 30 19.83 0.28 5.03
N GLY A 31 19.75 1.25 5.93
CA GLY A 31 20.19 2.61 5.70
C GLY A 31 20.69 3.26 6.99
N HIS A 32 20.97 4.55 6.91
CA HIS A 32 21.37 5.35 8.06
C HIS A 32 20.20 6.22 8.53
N ASP A 33 20.35 6.82 9.71
CA ASP A 33 19.48 7.88 10.21
C ASP A 33 19.21 8.98 9.17
N THR A 34 20.25 9.43 8.48
CA THR A 34 20.17 10.40 7.39
C THR A 34 19.32 9.91 6.20
N SER A 35 19.33 8.61 5.91
CA SER A 35 18.47 8.02 4.88
C SER A 35 17.00 8.06 5.29
N ILE A 36 16.71 7.73 6.56
CA ILE A 36 15.36 7.79 7.12
C ILE A 36 14.86 9.24 7.15
N ILE A 37 15.68 10.18 7.62
CA ILE A 37 15.33 11.61 7.65
C ILE A 37 14.98 12.11 6.25
N ALA A 38 15.81 11.82 5.25
CA ALA A 38 15.56 12.23 3.87
C ALA A 38 14.23 11.67 3.34
N LEU A 39 13.95 10.38 3.59
CA LEU A 39 12.70 9.76 3.19
C LEU A 39 11.49 10.40 3.87
N LEU A 40 11.52 10.61 5.19
CA LEU A 40 10.43 11.23 5.93
C LEU A 40 10.23 12.70 5.54
N ALA A 41 11.31 13.41 5.19
CA ALA A 41 11.25 14.79 4.74
C ALA A 41 10.57 14.90 3.38
N VAL A 42 10.92 14.01 2.43
CA VAL A 42 10.27 13.94 1.12
C VAL A 42 8.79 13.58 1.26
N LEU A 43 8.46 12.62 2.12
CA LEU A 43 7.06 12.24 2.40
C LEU A 43 6.27 13.31 3.18
N GLY A 44 6.91 14.40 3.61
CA GLY A 44 6.26 15.50 4.33
C GLY A 44 5.83 15.17 5.75
N VAL A 45 6.42 14.14 6.37
CA VAL A 45 6.07 13.64 7.71
C VAL A 45 7.22 13.73 8.71
N PHE A 46 8.36 14.32 8.34
CA PHE A 46 9.48 14.54 9.24
C PHE A 46 9.16 15.61 10.29
N GLN A 47 9.33 15.25 11.57
CA GLN A 47 8.96 16.10 12.71
C GLN A 47 10.14 16.91 13.30
N GLY A 48 11.32 16.87 12.67
CA GLY A 48 12.51 17.55 13.19
C GLY A 48 13.27 16.77 14.27
N GLU A 49 12.87 15.55 14.59
CA GLU A 49 13.54 14.67 15.56
C GLU A 49 14.43 13.65 14.85
N TRP A 50 15.64 13.44 15.39
CA TRP A 50 16.55 12.43 14.85
C TRP A 50 16.00 11.01 15.09
N PRO A 51 16.03 10.10 14.09
CA PRO A 51 15.56 8.74 14.29
C PRO A 51 16.35 8.03 15.40
N PRO A 52 15.70 7.39 16.40
CA PRO A 52 16.39 6.58 17.40
C PRO A 52 17.07 5.36 16.78
N VAL A 53 17.92 4.68 17.55
CA VAL A 53 18.53 3.40 17.16
C VAL A 53 17.46 2.38 16.77
N ALA A 54 17.75 1.58 15.74
CA ALA A 54 16.82 0.61 15.17
C ALA A 54 15.48 1.21 14.68
N SER A 55 15.50 2.48 14.25
CA SER A 55 14.34 3.08 13.60
C SER A 55 13.94 2.31 12.34
N THR A 56 12.63 2.22 12.10
CA THR A 56 12.06 1.52 10.96
C THR A 56 11.01 2.38 10.27
N VAL A 57 11.01 2.31 8.94
CA VAL A 57 9.93 2.83 8.09
C VAL A 57 9.40 1.64 7.31
N VAL A 58 8.11 1.35 7.48
CA VAL A 58 7.43 0.23 6.81
C VAL A 58 6.39 0.81 5.88
N LEU A 59 6.45 0.41 4.60
CA LEU A 59 5.43 0.68 3.60
C LEU A 59 4.64 -0.62 3.40
N GLU A 60 3.40 -0.64 3.87
CA GLU A 60 2.49 -1.75 3.67
C GLU A 60 1.62 -1.49 2.44
N THR A 61 1.47 -2.49 1.58
CA THR A 61 0.53 -2.47 0.48
C THR A 61 -0.64 -3.41 0.77
N TRP A 62 -1.84 -2.94 0.46
CA TRP A 62 -3.09 -3.63 0.69
C TRP A 62 -3.84 -3.74 -0.63
N THR A 63 -4.60 -4.81 -0.80
CA THR A 63 -5.54 -4.99 -1.90
C THR A 63 -6.89 -5.35 -1.30
N LYS A 64 -7.95 -4.64 -1.69
CA LYS A 64 -9.30 -5.07 -1.34
C LYS A 64 -9.65 -6.27 -2.20
N GLU A 65 -9.92 -7.41 -1.56
CA GLU A 65 -10.49 -8.54 -2.29
C GLU A 65 -11.87 -8.12 -2.79
N ALA A 66 -12.04 -8.06 -4.12
CA ALA A 66 -13.38 -8.00 -4.69
C ALA A 66 -14.11 -9.28 -4.24
N PRO A 67 -15.37 -9.19 -3.76
CA PRO A 67 -16.13 -10.39 -3.47
C PRO A 67 -16.21 -11.20 -4.77
N ALA A 68 -15.57 -12.37 -4.78
CA ALA A 68 -15.57 -13.24 -5.94
C ALA A 68 -17.05 -13.56 -6.27
N ASN A 69 -17.53 -13.01 -7.39
CA ASN A 69 -18.81 -13.33 -8.01
C ASN A 69 -19.95 -13.64 -7.02
N GLY A 70 -20.36 -12.66 -6.21
CA GLY A 70 -21.58 -12.75 -5.40
C GLY A 70 -21.57 -13.74 -4.25
N THR A 71 -20.46 -14.43 -3.94
CA THR A 71 -20.37 -15.21 -2.71
C THR A 71 -20.11 -14.28 -1.54
N VAL A 72 -21.18 -13.94 -0.81
CA VAL A 72 -21.08 -13.35 0.52
C VAL A 72 -20.30 -14.36 1.38
N HIS A 73 -19.02 -14.10 1.64
CA HIS A 73 -18.30 -14.87 2.63
C HIS A 73 -18.91 -14.52 3.99
N PRO A 74 -19.46 -15.50 4.73
CA PRO A 74 -20.03 -15.22 6.04
C PRO A 74 -18.96 -14.56 6.91
N HIS A 75 -19.36 -13.55 7.67
CA HIS A 75 -18.44 -12.88 8.58
C HIS A 75 -17.89 -13.92 9.57
N TRP A 76 -16.63 -13.82 9.96
CA TRP A 76 -15.98 -14.84 10.80
C TRP A 76 -16.73 -15.10 12.12
N VAL A 77 -17.47 -14.10 12.61
CA VAL A 77 -18.36 -14.21 13.77
C VAL A 77 -19.55 -15.13 13.48
N ASP A 78 -20.14 -15.09 12.29
CA ASP A 78 -21.25 -15.97 11.90
C ASP A 78 -20.78 -17.43 11.82
N ARG A 79 -19.53 -17.65 11.39
CA ARG A 79 -18.89 -18.97 11.35
C ARG A 79 -18.53 -19.51 12.75
N ALA A 80 -18.27 -18.62 13.70
CA ALA A 80 -17.95 -18.96 15.08
C ALA A 80 -19.22 -19.17 15.94
N ALA A 81 -20.34 -18.56 15.56
CA ALA A 81 -21.57 -18.53 16.35
C ALA A 81 -22.60 -19.61 15.97
N GLY A 82 -22.48 -20.30 14.83
CA GLY A 82 -23.51 -21.25 14.37
C GLY A 82 -22.94 -22.54 13.80
N GLY A 83 -23.18 -23.64 14.51
CA GLY A 83 -23.01 -25.00 14.00
C GLY A 83 -23.94 -25.29 12.81
N ALA A 84 -23.62 -26.41 12.14
CA ALA A 84 -24.33 -27.01 11.03
C ALA A 84 -25.86 -26.81 11.08
N ASP A 85 -26.45 -26.52 9.91
CA ASP A 85 -27.71 -27.09 9.39
C ASP A 85 -27.81 -26.76 7.89
N ASP A 86 -28.19 -27.76 7.09
CA ASP A 86 -28.40 -27.69 5.64
C ASP A 86 -29.71 -26.93 5.26
N ASP A 87 -29.82 -26.61 3.96
CA ASP A 87 -31.00 -26.17 3.19
C ASP A 87 -31.15 -24.69 2.78
N ALA A 88 -31.49 -24.53 1.51
CA ALA A 88 -31.50 -23.33 0.68
C ALA A 88 -32.68 -22.36 0.94
N ALA A 89 -32.47 -21.07 0.66
CA ALA A 89 -33.27 -20.30 -0.32
C ALA A 89 -33.02 -18.78 -0.19
N ALA A 90 -33.00 -18.14 -1.35
CA ALA A 90 -32.84 -16.70 -1.56
C ALA A 90 -33.96 -15.85 -0.94
N ALA A 91 -33.62 -14.64 -0.48
CA ALA A 91 -34.46 -13.46 -0.66
C ALA A 91 -33.63 -12.18 -0.52
N ALA A 92 -33.74 -11.34 -1.55
CA ALA A 92 -33.25 -9.98 -1.56
C ALA A 92 -33.90 -9.12 -0.47
N ALA A 93 -33.10 -8.29 0.20
CA ALA A 93 -33.58 -7.07 0.83
C ALA A 93 -32.46 -6.03 0.80
N SER A 94 -32.63 -5.08 -0.12
CA SER A 94 -31.87 -3.85 -0.24
C SER A 94 -31.84 -3.10 1.10
N GLY A 95 -30.64 -2.85 1.61
CA GLY A 95 -30.38 -1.88 2.68
C GLY A 95 -29.33 -0.91 2.19
N SER A 96 -29.76 0.26 1.71
CA SER A 96 -28.90 1.39 1.42
C SER A 96 -28.14 1.79 2.67
N SER A 97 -26.82 1.56 2.70
CA SER A 97 -25.91 2.29 3.56
C SER A 97 -25.07 3.21 2.69
N SER A 98 -25.39 4.49 2.80
CA SER A 98 -24.58 5.61 2.34
C SER A 98 -23.28 5.61 3.15
N GLY A 99 -22.32 4.78 2.74
CA GLY A 99 -20.95 4.81 3.21
C GLY A 99 -20.07 5.32 2.08
N SER A 100 -19.46 6.48 2.29
CA SER A 100 -18.56 7.18 1.36
C SER A 100 -17.71 6.19 0.56
N SER A 101 -18.09 5.98 -0.70
CA SER A 101 -17.36 5.11 -1.61
C SER A 101 -16.05 5.80 -1.94
N ILE A 102 -14.95 5.28 -1.39
CA ILE A 102 -13.72 5.20 -2.16
C ILE A 102 -14.14 4.50 -3.45
N ALA A 103 -14.30 5.26 -4.52
CA ALA A 103 -14.68 4.70 -5.80
C ALA A 103 -13.60 3.66 -6.17
N PRO A 104 -13.98 2.48 -6.65
CA PRO A 104 -13.02 1.55 -7.20
C PRO A 104 -12.54 2.13 -8.53
N ASP A 105 -11.48 2.93 -8.49
CA ASP A 105 -10.68 3.21 -9.66
C ASP A 105 -9.97 1.91 -10.10
N ASP A 106 -9.58 1.84 -11.39
CA ASP A 106 -9.13 0.64 -12.14
C ASP A 106 -7.99 -0.21 -11.50
N ASP A 107 -7.41 0.21 -10.37
CA ASP A 107 -6.40 -0.51 -9.57
C ASP A 107 -6.98 -1.47 -8.51
N GLY A 108 -8.24 -1.91 -8.63
CA GLY A 108 -8.79 -3.01 -7.83
C GLY A 108 -8.89 -2.76 -6.32
N GLY A 109 -8.91 -1.49 -5.88
CA GLY A 109 -8.99 -1.13 -4.46
C GLY A 109 -7.70 -1.34 -3.68
N ALA A 110 -6.54 -1.10 -4.30
CA ALA A 110 -5.26 -1.11 -3.62
C ALA A 110 -5.04 0.14 -2.73
N ALA A 111 -4.34 -0.05 -1.62
CA ALA A 111 -4.03 1.02 -0.65
C ALA A 111 -2.61 0.85 -0.09
N VAL A 112 -2.05 1.95 0.40
CA VAL A 112 -0.71 2.03 1.01
C VAL A 112 -0.83 2.61 2.41
N ARG A 113 -0.02 2.10 3.35
CA ARG A 113 0.15 2.68 4.68
C ARG A 113 1.62 2.82 5.02
N VAL A 114 1.99 3.96 5.58
CA VAL A 114 3.34 4.22 6.09
C VAL A 114 3.34 4.13 7.60
N ILE A 115 4.24 3.31 8.15
CA ILE A 115 4.43 3.14 9.60
C ILE A 115 5.86 3.54 9.95
N VAL A 116 5.99 4.50 10.87
CA VAL A 116 7.28 4.96 11.39
C VAL A 116 7.38 4.55 12.84
N ASN A 117 8.36 3.70 13.16
CA ASN A 117 8.60 3.21 14.53
C ASN A 117 7.33 2.64 15.19
N GLY A 118 6.57 1.85 14.43
CA GLY A 118 5.33 1.21 14.89
C GLY A 118 4.08 2.11 14.91
N ARG A 119 4.19 3.38 14.48
CA ARG A 119 3.05 4.31 14.39
C ARG A 119 2.70 4.61 12.94
N ALA A 120 1.45 4.35 12.57
CA ALA A 120 0.93 4.79 11.27
C ALA A 120 0.96 6.31 11.19
N VAL A 121 1.43 6.84 10.07
CA VAL A 121 1.47 8.28 9.79
C VAL A 121 0.48 8.63 8.69
N GLU A 122 -0.25 9.72 8.88
CA GLU A 122 -1.13 10.28 7.87
C GLU A 122 -0.30 11.11 6.89
N LEU A 123 -0.34 10.75 5.61
CA LEU A 123 0.40 11.47 4.58
C LEU A 123 -0.39 12.71 4.12
N PRO A 124 0.27 13.83 3.75
CA PRO A 124 -0.41 15.09 3.41
C PRO A 124 -1.49 14.99 2.32
N GLY A 125 -1.31 14.15 1.30
CA GLY A 125 -2.30 13.95 0.24
C GLY A 125 -3.35 12.86 0.52
N CYS A 126 -3.37 12.31 1.74
CA CYS A 126 -4.23 11.19 2.13
C CYS A 126 -5.15 11.52 3.32
N VAL A 127 -5.24 12.80 3.69
CA VAL A 127 -5.97 13.23 4.90
C VAL A 127 -7.45 12.81 4.84
N GLY A 128 -7.91 12.13 5.88
CA GLY A 128 -9.31 11.71 6.01
C GLY A 128 -9.75 10.52 5.16
N GLN A 129 -8.83 9.87 4.43
CA GLN A 129 -9.12 8.67 3.65
C GLN A 129 -9.35 7.42 4.52
N ASP A 130 -8.88 7.45 5.77
CA ASP A 130 -9.00 6.33 6.70
C ASP A 130 -9.47 6.76 8.10
N PRO A 131 -10.76 7.13 8.23
CA PRO A 131 -11.32 7.54 9.51
C PRO A 131 -11.37 6.40 10.54
N MET A 132 -11.32 5.14 10.09
CA MET A 132 -11.48 3.96 10.95
C MET A 132 -10.16 3.51 11.61
N HIS A 133 -9.02 3.65 10.94
CA HIS A 133 -7.72 3.22 11.47
C HIS A 133 -6.78 4.38 11.81
N ARG A 134 -7.35 5.53 12.17
CA ARG A 134 -6.62 6.75 12.59
C ARG A 134 -5.73 7.35 11.48
N GLY A 135 -6.22 7.40 10.25
CA GLY A 135 -5.60 8.15 9.15
C GLY A 135 -4.40 7.46 8.50
N GLY A 136 -4.35 6.12 8.48
CA GLY A 136 -3.16 5.39 8.04
C GLY A 136 -3.22 4.86 6.61
N LEU A 137 -4.40 4.52 6.09
CA LEU A 137 -4.56 3.99 4.73
C LEU A 137 -4.77 5.12 3.72
N CYS A 138 -3.94 5.11 2.67
CA CYS A 138 -4.03 5.98 1.51
C CYS A 138 -4.38 5.15 0.29
N SER A 139 -5.25 5.64 -0.61
CA SER A 139 -5.43 4.98 -1.91
C SER A 139 -4.10 4.96 -2.68
N LEU A 140 -3.87 3.89 -3.44
CA LEU A 140 -2.64 3.77 -4.23
C LEU A 140 -2.45 4.96 -5.19
N ASP A 141 -3.54 5.47 -5.75
CA ASP A 141 -3.51 6.60 -6.69
C ASP A 141 -3.15 7.92 -6.00
N ALA A 142 -3.73 8.18 -4.83
CA ALA A 142 -3.37 9.37 -4.05
C ALA A 142 -1.90 9.31 -3.60
N PHE A 143 -1.43 8.12 -3.22
CA PHE A 143 -0.02 7.91 -2.90
C PHE A 143 0.89 8.13 -4.12
N ARG A 144 0.58 7.51 -5.27
CA ARG A 144 1.34 7.67 -6.52
C ARG A 144 1.42 9.14 -6.93
N ALA A 145 0.28 9.82 -7.02
CA ALA A 145 0.21 11.23 -7.41
C ALA A 145 1.07 12.13 -6.51
N MET A 146 1.08 11.89 -5.19
CA MET A 146 1.94 12.61 -4.26
C MET A 146 3.42 12.31 -4.51
N THR A 147 3.79 11.04 -4.63
CA THR A 147 5.20 10.64 -4.80
C THR A 147 5.78 11.06 -6.15
N GLU A 148 5.01 10.99 -7.23
CA GLU A 148 5.45 11.40 -8.57
C GLU A 148 5.79 12.89 -8.61
N ALA A 149 5.06 13.73 -7.87
CA ALA A 149 5.37 15.16 -7.76
C ALA A 149 6.68 15.45 -7.00
N LEU A 150 7.18 14.49 -6.21
CA LEU A 150 8.37 14.64 -5.36
C LEU A 150 9.63 14.06 -6.00
N VAL A 151 9.49 13.16 -6.97
CA VAL A 151 10.62 12.47 -7.60
C VAL A 151 11.13 13.31 -8.77
N PRO A 152 12.41 13.76 -8.75
CA PRO A 152 12.98 14.49 -9.88
C PRO A 152 13.08 13.57 -11.11
N VAL A 153 12.76 14.12 -12.27
CA VAL A 153 12.92 13.41 -13.57
C VAL A 153 14.39 13.07 -13.83
N ASP A 154 15.29 13.97 -13.43
CA ASP A 154 16.75 13.79 -13.53
C ASP A 154 17.39 13.98 -12.15
N TYR A 155 17.65 12.85 -11.47
CA TYR A 155 18.29 12.84 -10.16
C TYR A 155 19.74 13.35 -10.22
N ASP A 156 20.51 12.93 -11.24
CA ASP A 156 21.92 13.30 -11.36
C ASP A 156 22.06 14.81 -11.63
N GLY A 157 21.20 15.36 -12.49
CA GLY A 157 21.11 16.80 -12.72
C GLY A 157 20.73 17.58 -11.46
N ALA A 158 19.71 17.11 -10.73
CA ALA A 158 19.25 17.73 -9.49
C ALA A 158 20.31 17.71 -8.37
N CYS A 159 21.18 16.70 -8.35
CA CYS A 159 22.28 16.57 -7.39
C CYS A 159 23.61 17.15 -7.87
N SER A 160 23.70 17.61 -9.12
CA SER A 160 24.91 18.22 -9.64
C SER A 160 25.21 19.54 -8.91
N SER A 161 26.47 19.76 -8.52
CA SER A 161 26.87 21.04 -7.93
C SER A 161 26.86 22.11 -9.03
N ALA A 162 25.75 22.83 -9.17
CA ALA A 162 25.69 23.97 -10.08
C ALA A 162 26.76 25.01 -9.67
N GLY A 163 27.84 25.10 -10.47
CA GLY A 163 28.78 26.22 -10.45
C GLY A 163 29.69 26.36 -9.23
N LYS A 164 30.75 25.54 -9.13
CA LYS A 164 32.01 26.01 -8.55
C LYS A 164 32.80 26.76 -9.62
N THR A 165 32.41 27.99 -9.96
CA THR A 165 33.36 28.94 -10.54
C THR A 165 34.25 29.42 -9.40
N LYS A 166 35.49 28.97 -9.42
CA LYS A 166 36.57 29.40 -8.54
C LYS A 166 37.01 30.83 -8.88
#